data_AF-A0A0S7BBY7-F1
#
_entry.id   AF-A0A0S7BBY7-F1
#
_cell.length_a   1.000
_cell.length_b   1.000
_cell.length_c   1.000
_cell.angle_alpha   90.00
_cell.angle_beta   90.00
_cell.angle_gamma   90.00
#
_symmetry.space_group_name_H-M   'P 1'
#
loop_
_entity.id
_entity.type
_entity.pdbx_description
1 polymer ?
#
loop_
_entity_poly.entity_id
_entity_poly.type
_entity_poly.pdbx_seq_one_letter_code
_entity_poly.pdbx_strand_id
1 'polypeptide(L)'
;MTTSLIDAESVLVLDLGSLYTRALFFDVVDGQYRFVASSSASTTANAPYHDVREGAHTAILQLQEITGREFTDAEARIVVPTQPTGEGVDRLVIISSVGSELRIVTMGLLDEVSVDSANRLASTTCSQIVESIGLNDRRKPEIQMDAILRASPDLVILAGGTEHGATRSIGKLVELISLVCRVTPTEKRPQILFAGNQVLARKIKEILEKLAPTQIAPNIRPSIDLEDLSPAQQVMGQMVMQIRQNQIGGLQSLASNANLPPVPSPQAFGRMIRFLSHIYDPQKGVLGIDLGSSSTTLAVGQAGKLLLDVLPYGTGYGLRAALQRSKLEEIESWLSVHVPQDELRDYLYQKSLFPQTIPTIGETFAIEQAMARQILRLGSQHLEAQRQGLSHSFEPIVVSGGFFSQAPLPGQAMLAALDGIQPVGIGLVLLDTHGLLAALGAVAPLNSILPVQVLESAFQNLGTVISPVSDSRYGTPILKVRLEIEQGDEIRTEVKQGALVSLPLKTGQVARIHLEPLNRTEIDPRRKTGGSFKIIGGLCGVVIDARGRSLALPPDASRRRDMHKKWLAALTN
;
A
#
# COMPACT_ATOMS: atom_id res chain seq x y z
N MET A 1 -40.49 12.10 -12.46
CA MET A 1 -39.64 11.97 -11.27
C MET A 1 -38.32 11.41 -11.71
N THR A 2 -37.28 12.23 -11.79
CA THR A 2 -35.90 11.77 -12.01
C THR A 2 -35.50 10.96 -10.78
N THR A 3 -35.26 9.67 -10.96
CA THR A 3 -34.66 8.82 -9.93
C THR A 3 -33.34 9.44 -9.49
N SER A 4 -33.26 9.89 -8.24
CA SER A 4 -32.01 10.34 -7.64
C SER A 4 -31.00 9.19 -7.77
N LEU A 5 -29.84 9.45 -8.38
CA LEU A 5 -28.73 8.49 -8.49
C LEU A 5 -27.96 8.35 -7.15
N ILE A 6 -28.41 9.04 -6.10
CA ILE A 6 -27.78 9.13 -4.79
C ILE A 6 -28.62 8.28 -3.82
N ASP A 7 -28.06 7.13 -3.42
CA ASP A 7 -28.72 6.14 -2.55
C ASP A 7 -28.39 6.34 -1.06
N ALA A 8 -27.37 7.15 -0.74
CA ALA A 8 -27.00 7.58 0.62
C ALA A 8 -26.25 8.91 0.52
N GLU A 9 -26.69 9.97 1.21
CA GLU A 9 -26.13 11.30 1.04
C GLU A 9 -24.77 11.44 1.76
N SER A 10 -24.59 10.75 2.88
CA SER A 10 -23.43 10.88 3.75
C SER A 10 -22.75 9.55 4.12
N VAL A 11 -21.41 9.53 4.09
CA VAL A 11 -20.59 8.34 4.38
C VAL A 11 -19.46 8.70 5.34
N LEU A 12 -19.38 7.98 6.46
CA LEU A 12 -18.24 7.99 7.38
C LEU A 12 -17.38 6.76 7.16
N VAL A 13 -16.08 6.95 6.98
CA VAL A 13 -15.11 5.86 6.95
C VAL A 13 -14.19 5.97 8.17
N LEU A 14 -14.09 4.90 8.95
CA LEU A 14 -13.09 4.76 10.00
C LEU A 14 -11.92 3.93 9.48
N ASP A 15 -10.75 4.56 9.34
CA ASP A 15 -9.48 3.89 9.04
C ASP A 15 -8.73 3.61 10.34
N LEU A 16 -8.79 2.37 10.79
CA LEU A 16 -8.06 1.89 11.96
C LEU A 16 -6.64 1.51 11.50
N GLY A 17 -5.73 2.48 11.50
CA GLY A 17 -4.30 2.28 11.27
C GLY A 17 -3.55 1.75 12.50
N SER A 18 -2.29 1.35 12.36
CA SER A 18 -1.54 0.82 13.52
C SER A 18 -1.06 1.88 14.52
N LEU A 19 -0.88 3.14 14.09
CA LEU A 19 -0.57 4.28 14.97
C LEU A 19 -1.71 5.27 15.12
N TYR A 20 -2.44 5.53 14.03
CA TYR A 20 -3.49 6.51 13.98
C TYR A 20 -4.80 5.89 13.50
N THR A 21 -5.88 6.25 14.18
CA THR A 21 -7.24 6.03 13.74
C THR A 21 -7.72 7.30 13.07
N ARG A 22 -8.20 7.21 11.82
CA ARG A 22 -8.71 8.35 11.05
C ARG A 22 -10.21 8.23 10.84
N ALA A 23 -10.91 9.35 10.92
CA ALA A 23 -12.30 9.47 10.50
C ALA A 23 -12.34 10.32 9.23
N LEU A 24 -12.95 9.79 8.16
CA LEU A 24 -13.06 10.44 6.85
C LEU A 24 -14.53 10.62 6.51
N PHE A 25 -14.92 11.85 6.20
CA PHE A 25 -16.31 12.19 5.92
C PHE A 25 -16.51 12.59 4.47
N PHE A 26 -17.49 11.95 3.85
CA PHE A 26 -17.93 12.24 2.49
C PHE A 26 -19.41 12.59 2.52
N ASP A 27 -19.79 13.62 1.78
CA ASP A 27 -21.17 14.10 1.71
C ASP A 27 -21.48 14.60 0.30
N VAL A 28 -22.76 14.74 -0.01
CA VAL A 28 -23.23 15.32 -1.27
C VAL A 28 -23.26 16.84 -1.14
N VAL A 29 -22.42 17.52 -1.92
CA VAL A 29 -22.38 18.97 -2.03
C VAL A 29 -22.66 19.35 -3.49
N ASP A 30 -23.63 20.24 -3.71
CA ASP A 30 -24.09 20.64 -5.04
C ASP A 30 -24.43 19.45 -5.98
N GLY A 31 -25.01 18.38 -5.42
CA GLY A 31 -25.44 17.19 -6.15
C GLY A 31 -24.32 16.21 -6.52
N GLN A 32 -23.11 16.37 -5.98
CA GLN A 32 -21.99 15.45 -6.17
C GLN A 32 -21.35 15.07 -4.84
N TYR A 33 -20.90 13.82 -4.70
CA TYR A 33 -20.09 13.43 -3.56
C TYR A 33 -18.77 14.20 -3.52
N ARG A 34 -18.45 14.73 -2.35
CA ARG A 34 -17.20 15.42 -2.05
C ARG A 34 -16.59 14.82 -0.80
N PHE A 35 -15.26 14.81 -0.76
CA PHE A 35 -14.55 14.71 0.51
C PHE A 35 -14.75 16.02 1.27
N VAL A 36 -15.34 15.95 2.46
CA VAL A 36 -15.70 17.13 3.26
C VAL A 36 -14.63 17.43 4.29
N ALA A 37 -14.26 16.43 5.09
CA ALA A 37 -13.31 16.60 6.19
C ALA A 37 -12.68 15.26 6.61
N SER A 38 -11.54 15.39 7.28
CA SER A 38 -10.88 14.27 7.95
C SER A 38 -10.31 14.71 9.29
N SER A 39 -10.23 13.78 10.23
CA SER A 39 -9.55 13.94 11.52
C SER A 39 -8.76 12.67 11.86
N SER A 40 -7.90 12.75 12.87
CA SER A 40 -7.11 11.60 13.31
C SER A 40 -6.77 11.64 14.79
N ALA A 41 -6.89 10.50 15.44
CA ALA A 41 -6.46 10.29 16.82
C ALA A 41 -5.45 9.13 16.90
N SER A 42 -4.78 9.00 18.05
CA SER A 42 -3.93 7.84 18.31
C SER A 42 -4.76 6.56 18.34
N THR A 43 -4.26 5.49 17.72
CA THR A 43 -4.89 4.17 17.78
C THR A 43 -4.73 3.58 19.18
N THR A 44 -5.83 3.07 19.72
CA THR A 44 -5.93 2.57 21.11
C THR A 44 -6.08 1.05 21.21
N ALA A 45 -5.70 0.33 20.15
CA ALA A 45 -5.74 -1.15 20.09
C ALA A 45 -4.81 -1.83 21.09
N ASN A 46 -3.73 -1.16 21.48
CA ASN A 46 -2.74 -1.62 22.44
C ASN A 46 -2.93 -0.89 23.78
N ALA A 47 -2.01 -1.14 24.72
CA ALA A 47 -1.96 -0.42 25.99
C ALA A 47 -1.98 1.11 25.77
N PRO A 48 -2.63 1.88 26.67
CA PRO A 48 -3.24 1.42 27.93
C PRO A 48 -4.69 0.90 27.78
N TYR A 49 -5.36 1.16 26.66
CA TYR A 49 -6.81 0.93 26.53
C TYR A 49 -7.16 -0.50 26.10
N HIS A 50 -6.38 -1.08 25.18
CA HIS A 50 -6.71 -2.36 24.54
C HIS A 50 -8.10 -2.38 23.88
N ASP A 51 -8.56 -1.22 23.40
CA ASP A 51 -9.87 -1.03 22.78
C ASP A 51 -9.79 0.04 21.68
N VAL A 52 -10.06 -0.33 20.43
CA VAL A 52 -10.00 0.62 19.29
C VAL A 52 -11.09 1.69 19.31
N ARG A 53 -12.15 1.51 20.10
CA ARG A 53 -13.28 2.45 20.17
C ARG A 53 -12.87 3.79 20.73
N GLU A 54 -11.93 3.84 21.68
CA GLU A 54 -11.46 5.09 22.28
C GLU A 54 -10.82 6.03 21.23
N GLY A 55 -9.91 5.48 20.41
CA GLY A 55 -9.29 6.21 19.30
C GLY A 55 -10.31 6.56 18.21
N ALA A 56 -11.25 5.66 17.90
CA ALA A 56 -12.32 5.94 16.94
C ALA A 56 -13.24 7.09 17.41
N HIS A 57 -13.65 7.04 18.68
CA HIS A 57 -14.47 8.08 19.30
C HIS A 57 -13.75 9.43 19.30
N THR A 58 -12.48 9.46 19.70
CA THR A 58 -11.68 10.70 19.68
C THR A 58 -11.55 11.28 18.28
N ALA A 59 -11.32 10.43 17.26
CA ALA A 59 -11.27 10.88 15.87
C ALA A 59 -12.63 11.46 15.43
N ILE A 60 -13.74 10.79 15.77
CA ILE A 60 -15.08 11.29 15.44
C ILE A 60 -15.36 12.62 16.14
N LEU A 61 -15.03 12.78 17.42
CA LEU A 61 -15.21 14.05 18.14
C LEU A 61 -14.48 15.20 17.45
N GLN A 62 -13.21 15.00 17.07
CA GLN A 62 -12.45 16.00 16.31
C GLN A 62 -13.08 16.29 14.94
N LEU A 63 -13.66 15.28 14.30
CA LEU A 63 -14.38 15.46 13.04
C LEU A 63 -15.64 16.32 13.25
N GLN A 64 -16.38 16.12 14.35
CA GLN A 64 -17.54 16.96 14.73
C GLN A 64 -17.13 18.41 14.95
N GLU A 65 -15.98 18.65 15.60
CA GLU A 65 -15.45 20.01 15.78
C GLU A 65 -15.13 20.70 14.45
N ILE A 66 -14.63 19.95 13.46
CA ILE A 66 -14.29 20.47 12.13
C ILE A 66 -15.56 20.74 11.30
N THR A 67 -16.52 19.83 11.31
CA THR A 67 -17.71 19.90 10.43
C THR A 67 -18.89 20.65 11.04
N GLY A 68 -18.93 20.78 12.38
CA GLY A 68 -20.09 21.27 13.11
C GLY A 68 -21.29 20.30 13.11
N ARG A 69 -21.14 19.09 12.57
CA ARG A 69 -22.17 18.05 12.51
C ARG A 69 -21.95 17.05 13.63
N GLU A 70 -23.02 16.68 14.34
CA GLU A 70 -22.98 15.59 15.32
C GLU A 70 -23.09 14.24 14.61
N PHE A 71 -22.20 13.31 14.96
CA PHE A 71 -22.12 11.96 14.40
C PHE A 71 -22.46 10.88 15.43
N THR A 72 -22.52 11.23 16.72
CA THR A 72 -22.79 10.32 17.82
C THR A 72 -23.91 10.81 18.73
N ASP A 73 -24.66 9.88 19.32
CA ASP A 73 -25.69 10.18 20.31
C ASP A 73 -25.12 10.55 21.69
N ALA A 74 -26.00 10.83 22.65
CA ALA A 74 -25.63 11.16 24.03
C ALA A 74 -24.84 10.05 24.75
N GLU A 75 -24.91 8.81 24.28
CA GLU A 75 -24.13 7.66 24.78
C GLU A 75 -22.86 7.40 23.95
N ALA A 76 -22.43 8.37 23.13
CA ALA A 76 -21.25 8.29 22.26
C ALA A 76 -21.30 7.17 21.20
N ARG A 77 -22.50 6.67 20.86
CA ARG A 77 -22.67 5.66 19.81
C ARG A 77 -22.84 6.35 18.47
N ILE A 78 -22.19 5.82 17.44
CA ILE A 78 -22.29 6.34 16.07
C ILE A 78 -23.74 6.18 15.59
N VAL A 79 -24.35 7.29 15.17
CA VAL A 79 -25.74 7.31 14.70
C VAL A 79 -25.78 6.97 13.22
N VAL A 80 -26.39 5.83 12.91
CA VAL A 80 -26.59 5.33 11.54
C VAL A 80 -28.01 4.75 11.43
N PRO A 81 -28.88 5.21 10.50
CA PRO A 81 -28.66 6.25 9.50
C PRO A 81 -28.78 7.69 10.07
N THR A 82 -28.61 8.69 9.22
CA THR A 82 -28.83 10.11 9.55
C THR A 82 -30.26 10.36 10.04
N GLN A 83 -30.42 11.16 11.10
CA GLN A 83 -31.70 11.56 11.65
C GLN A 83 -32.28 12.79 10.92
N PRO A 84 -33.60 13.07 11.02
CA PRO A 84 -34.22 14.27 10.43
C PRO A 84 -33.62 15.60 10.92
N THR A 85 -32.95 15.58 12.07
CA THR A 85 -32.22 16.71 12.65
C THR A 85 -30.88 16.97 11.95
N GLY A 86 -30.40 16.06 11.10
CA GLY A 86 -29.09 16.10 10.44
C GLY A 86 -27.98 15.36 11.20
N GLU A 87 -28.28 14.83 12.40
CA GLU A 87 -27.35 14.05 13.22
C GLU A 87 -27.05 12.68 12.60
N GLY A 88 -25.81 12.20 12.71
CA GLY A 88 -25.38 10.89 12.24
C GLY A 88 -24.91 10.87 10.79
N VAL A 89 -24.78 9.66 10.24
CA VAL A 89 -24.43 9.41 8.83
C VAL A 89 -25.24 8.27 8.24
N ASP A 90 -25.43 8.25 6.92
CA ASP A 90 -26.23 7.20 6.28
C ASP A 90 -25.48 5.88 6.18
N ARG A 91 -24.16 5.95 6.02
CA ARG A 91 -23.29 4.78 5.92
C ARG A 91 -22.03 4.93 6.77
N LEU A 92 -21.71 3.87 7.50
CA LEU A 92 -20.44 3.65 8.18
C LEU A 92 -19.67 2.51 7.51
N VAL A 93 -18.42 2.79 7.14
CA VAL A 93 -17.47 1.80 6.60
C VAL A 93 -16.24 1.76 7.49
N ILE A 94 -15.68 0.57 7.68
CA ILE A 94 -14.47 0.38 8.49
C ILE A 94 -13.41 -0.29 7.63
N ILE A 95 -12.23 0.30 7.62
CA ILE A 95 -11.01 -0.34 7.13
C ILE A 95 -10.01 -0.49 8.26
N SER A 96 -9.20 -1.53 8.22
CA SER A 96 -8.23 -1.78 9.28
C SER A 96 -6.93 -2.40 8.80
N SER A 97 -5.83 -1.92 9.38
CA SER A 97 -4.51 -2.52 9.35
C SER A 97 -3.96 -2.78 10.77
N VAL A 98 -4.81 -2.71 11.81
CA VAL A 98 -4.44 -2.97 13.20
C VAL A 98 -4.14 -4.46 13.42
N GLY A 99 -3.20 -4.70 14.32
CA GLY A 99 -2.86 -6.02 14.86
C GLY A 99 -1.43 -6.43 14.50
N SER A 100 -0.92 -7.45 15.19
CA SER A 100 0.35 -8.10 14.87
C SER A 100 0.23 -8.90 13.58
N GLU A 101 1.33 -9.13 12.87
CA GLU A 101 1.34 -10.00 11.68
C GLU A 101 0.61 -11.33 11.93
N LEU A 102 -0.31 -11.70 11.03
CA LEU A 102 -0.99 -12.98 11.11
C LEU A 102 -0.04 -14.12 10.75
N ARG A 103 -0.02 -15.18 11.57
CA ARG A 103 0.82 -16.35 11.33
C ARG A 103 0.09 -17.28 10.37
N ILE A 104 0.63 -17.43 9.16
CA ILE A 104 0.02 -18.24 8.10
C ILE A 104 0.88 -19.46 7.81
N VAL A 105 0.23 -20.62 7.76
CA VAL A 105 0.81 -21.83 7.16
C VAL A 105 0.26 -22.00 5.75
N THR A 106 1.13 -22.22 4.78
CA THR A 106 0.74 -22.47 3.39
C THR A 106 0.95 -23.93 3.04
N MET A 107 0.00 -24.53 2.33
CA MET A 107 0.04 -25.94 1.95
C MET A 107 -0.37 -26.09 0.48
N GLY A 108 0.32 -26.96 -0.26
CA GLY A 108 0.10 -27.09 -1.69
C GLY A 108 0.58 -28.42 -2.29
N LEU A 109 0.06 -28.78 -3.47
CA LEU A 109 0.47 -30.02 -4.15
C LEU A 109 1.88 -29.95 -4.74
N LEU A 110 2.24 -28.81 -5.32
CA LEU A 110 3.53 -28.58 -5.95
C LEU A 110 4.17 -27.34 -5.32
N ASP A 111 5.43 -27.46 -4.92
CA ASP A 111 6.17 -26.43 -4.18
C ASP A 111 6.25 -25.13 -5.01
N GLU A 112 6.83 -25.19 -6.20
CA GLU A 112 7.04 -24.02 -7.08
C GLU A 112 5.78 -23.53 -7.81
N VAL A 113 4.61 -24.14 -7.54
CA VAL A 113 3.36 -23.78 -8.23
C VAL A 113 2.25 -23.48 -7.22
N SER A 114 1.75 -24.48 -6.52
CA SER A 114 0.61 -24.31 -5.61
C SER A 114 1.01 -23.65 -4.30
N VAL A 115 2.16 -24.03 -3.72
CA VAL A 115 2.66 -23.42 -2.47
C VAL A 115 3.07 -21.98 -2.73
N ASP A 116 3.79 -21.71 -3.83
CA ASP A 116 4.14 -20.35 -4.22
C ASP A 116 2.93 -19.44 -4.49
N SER A 117 1.87 -19.94 -5.13
CA SER A 117 0.61 -19.20 -5.27
C SER A 117 -0.04 -18.93 -3.91
N ALA A 118 0.00 -19.90 -2.98
CA ALA A 118 -0.51 -19.71 -1.62
C ALA A 118 0.33 -18.70 -0.82
N ASN A 119 1.65 -18.68 -1.01
CA ASN A 119 2.57 -17.71 -0.42
C ASN A 119 2.28 -16.29 -0.95
N ARG A 120 2.06 -16.14 -2.26
CA ARG A 120 1.64 -14.86 -2.87
C ARG A 120 0.24 -14.43 -2.42
N LEU A 121 -0.67 -15.37 -2.16
CA LEU A 121 -1.96 -15.02 -1.57
C LEU A 121 -1.76 -14.51 -0.13
N ALA A 122 -0.94 -15.18 0.68
CA ALA A 122 -0.64 -14.77 2.04
C ALA A 122 0.02 -13.38 2.11
N SER A 123 0.89 -13.03 1.15
CA SER A 123 1.57 -11.73 1.10
C SER A 123 0.63 -10.55 0.82
N THR A 124 -0.64 -10.76 0.45
CA THR A 124 -1.54 -9.65 0.11
C THR A 124 -2.21 -9.00 1.32
N THR A 125 -1.81 -9.40 2.52
CA THR A 125 -2.26 -8.86 3.81
C THR A 125 -1.08 -8.80 4.78
N CYS A 126 -1.23 -8.09 5.90
CA CYS A 126 -0.21 -8.03 6.93
C CYS A 126 -0.08 -9.39 7.64
N SER A 127 0.83 -10.22 7.13
CA SER A 127 1.03 -11.61 7.58
C SER A 127 2.49 -12.04 7.51
N GLN A 128 2.78 -13.10 8.26
CA GLN A 128 4.04 -13.82 8.24
C GLN A 128 3.77 -15.28 7.86
N ILE A 129 4.42 -15.76 6.80
CA ILE A 129 4.42 -17.19 6.47
C ILE A 129 5.38 -17.88 7.45
N VAL A 130 4.83 -18.69 8.35
CA VAL A 130 5.58 -19.34 9.44
C VAL A 130 5.99 -20.77 9.12
N GLU A 131 5.33 -21.41 8.16
CA GLU A 131 5.68 -22.75 7.63
C GLU A 131 5.01 -22.95 6.26
N SER A 132 5.65 -23.74 5.38
CA SER A 132 5.15 -24.09 4.05
C SER A 132 5.31 -25.59 3.79
N ILE A 133 4.22 -26.26 3.45
CA ILE A 133 4.20 -27.73 3.28
C ILE A 133 3.73 -28.11 1.88
N GLY A 134 4.65 -28.68 1.12
CA GLY A 134 4.36 -29.32 -0.16
C GLY A 134 3.96 -30.78 -0.02
N LEU A 135 3.28 -31.34 -1.02
CA LEU A 135 3.04 -32.79 -1.08
C LEU A 135 4.36 -33.60 -1.14
N ASN A 136 5.40 -33.01 -1.72
CA ASN A 136 6.73 -33.62 -1.88
C ASN A 136 7.67 -33.31 -0.72
N ASP A 137 7.16 -32.69 0.37
CA ASP A 137 7.94 -32.43 1.56
C ASP A 137 8.52 -33.76 2.10
N ARG A 138 9.85 -33.80 2.21
CA ARG A 138 10.62 -35.00 2.59
C ARG A 138 10.62 -35.26 4.10
N ARG A 139 10.18 -34.30 4.91
CA ARG A 139 10.03 -34.47 6.35
C ARG A 139 8.98 -35.56 6.61
N LYS A 140 9.18 -36.34 7.67
CA LYS A 140 8.18 -37.32 8.09
C LYS A 140 6.92 -36.61 8.59
N PRO A 141 5.72 -37.21 8.47
CA PRO A 141 4.46 -36.58 8.90
C PRO A 141 4.48 -36.08 10.35
N GLU A 142 5.14 -36.78 11.27
CA GLU A 142 5.30 -36.37 12.66
C GLU A 142 6.12 -35.08 12.82
N ILE A 143 7.12 -34.86 11.96
CA ILE A 143 7.94 -33.64 11.94
C ILE A 143 7.14 -32.49 11.31
N GLN A 144 6.40 -32.76 10.24
CA GLN A 144 5.51 -31.77 9.62
C GLN A 144 4.44 -31.30 10.60
N MET A 145 3.82 -32.23 11.33
CA MET A 145 2.83 -31.93 12.35
C MET A 145 3.43 -31.08 13.48
N ASP A 146 4.59 -31.48 14.02
CA ASP A 146 5.29 -30.71 15.05
C ASP A 146 5.65 -29.29 14.58
N ALA A 147 6.06 -29.13 13.32
CA ALA A 147 6.34 -27.83 12.73
C ALA A 147 5.09 -26.93 12.71
N ILE A 148 3.94 -27.43 12.26
CA ILE A 148 2.68 -26.66 12.25
C ILE A 148 2.27 -26.29 13.69
N LEU A 149 2.36 -27.23 14.63
CA LEU A 149 1.97 -26.99 16.03
C LEU A 149 2.83 -25.92 16.69
N ARG A 150 4.16 -25.96 16.49
CA ARG A 150 5.08 -24.92 16.97
C ARG A 150 4.86 -23.58 16.28
N ALA A 151 4.51 -23.63 15.00
CA ALA A 151 4.17 -22.45 14.21
C ALA A 151 2.86 -21.79 14.64
N SER A 152 2.01 -22.46 15.43
CA SER A 152 0.77 -21.92 16.04
C SER A 152 0.04 -20.93 15.14
N PRO A 153 -0.38 -21.34 13.93
CA PRO A 153 -0.96 -20.44 12.95
C PRO A 153 -2.32 -19.90 13.35
N ASP A 154 -2.62 -18.69 12.86
CA ASP A 154 -3.96 -18.11 12.86
C ASP A 154 -4.78 -18.62 11.67
N LEU A 155 -4.11 -18.88 10.53
CA LEU A 155 -4.71 -19.28 9.26
C LEU A 155 -3.86 -20.33 8.54
N VAL A 156 -4.53 -21.34 7.98
CA VAL A 156 -3.93 -22.30 7.04
C VAL A 156 -4.52 -22.07 5.65
N ILE A 157 -3.67 -21.83 4.65
CA ILE A 157 -4.07 -21.75 3.24
C ILE A 157 -3.72 -23.07 2.56
N LEU A 158 -4.74 -23.83 2.17
CA LEU A 158 -4.60 -25.05 1.38
C LEU A 158 -4.94 -24.77 -0.09
N ALA A 159 -3.92 -24.80 -0.94
CA ALA A 159 -4.04 -24.65 -2.38
C ALA A 159 -3.75 -25.97 -3.11
N GLY A 160 -4.10 -26.01 -4.39
CA GLY A 160 -3.62 -27.03 -5.31
C GLY A 160 -4.70 -27.87 -5.98
N GLY A 161 -4.25 -28.53 -7.05
CA GLY A 161 -5.10 -29.15 -8.05
C GLY A 161 -5.62 -28.09 -9.01
N THR A 162 -5.31 -28.22 -10.30
CA THR A 162 -6.01 -27.48 -11.36
C THR A 162 -7.45 -27.96 -11.44
N GLU A 163 -8.37 -27.20 -12.04
CA GLU A 163 -9.80 -27.57 -12.10
C GLU A 163 -10.06 -28.94 -12.74
N HIS A 164 -9.25 -29.30 -13.74
CA HIS A 164 -9.31 -30.59 -14.43
C HIS A 164 -8.19 -31.55 -14.02
N GLY A 165 -7.53 -31.27 -12.90
CA GLY A 165 -6.39 -32.03 -12.38
C GLY A 165 -6.77 -33.24 -11.52
N ALA A 166 -5.74 -33.95 -11.06
CA ALA A 166 -5.91 -35.13 -10.20
C ALA A 166 -6.50 -34.76 -8.83
N THR A 167 -7.53 -35.50 -8.41
CA THR A 167 -8.32 -35.21 -7.20
C THR A 167 -7.87 -35.93 -5.94
N ARG A 168 -7.02 -36.96 -6.06
CA ARG A 168 -6.63 -37.82 -4.92
C ARG A 168 -5.49 -37.24 -4.08
N SER A 169 -4.60 -36.45 -4.69
CA SER A 169 -3.32 -36.06 -4.10
C SER A 169 -3.46 -35.12 -2.88
N ILE A 170 -4.55 -34.36 -2.79
CA ILE A 170 -4.75 -33.40 -1.70
C ILE A 170 -5.15 -34.04 -0.37
N GLY A 171 -5.59 -35.30 -0.39
CA GLY A 171 -6.08 -36.01 0.79
C GLY A 171 -5.06 -36.07 1.92
N LYS A 172 -3.76 -36.26 1.60
CA LYS A 172 -2.68 -36.29 2.59
C LYS A 172 -2.54 -34.97 3.36
N LEU A 173 -2.67 -33.83 2.66
CA LEU A 173 -2.58 -32.51 3.29
C LEU A 173 -3.81 -32.25 4.16
N VAL A 174 -5.00 -32.63 3.70
CA VAL A 174 -6.25 -32.54 4.49
C VAL A 174 -6.17 -33.39 5.76
N GLU A 175 -5.59 -34.59 5.67
CA GLU A 175 -5.39 -35.47 6.81
C GLU A 175 -4.41 -34.88 7.82
N LEU A 176 -3.29 -34.30 7.36
CA LEU A 176 -2.35 -33.61 8.22
C LEU A 176 -2.99 -32.42 8.96
N ILE A 177 -3.75 -31.56 8.26
CA ILE A 177 -4.51 -30.46 8.89
C ILE A 177 -5.49 -31.01 9.93
N SER A 178 -6.15 -32.13 9.61
CA SER A 178 -7.11 -32.77 10.52
C SER A 178 -6.45 -33.27 11.80
N LEU A 179 -5.25 -33.86 11.71
CA LEU A 179 -4.47 -34.32 12.85
C LEU A 179 -4.04 -33.13 13.74
N VAL A 180 -3.51 -32.07 13.13
CA VAL A 180 -3.15 -30.83 13.83
C VAL A 180 -4.35 -30.27 14.60
N CYS A 181 -5.52 -30.18 13.96
CA CYS A 181 -6.72 -29.65 14.61
C CYS A 181 -7.19 -30.55 15.77
N ARG A 182 -7.10 -31.88 15.66
CA ARG A 182 -7.53 -32.81 16.72
C ARG A 182 -6.71 -32.69 18.00
N VAL A 183 -5.42 -32.39 17.88
CA VAL A 183 -4.53 -32.24 19.05
C VAL A 183 -4.44 -30.79 19.54
N THR A 184 -4.99 -29.84 18.77
CA THR A 184 -5.04 -28.42 19.13
C THR A 184 -6.35 -28.10 19.86
N PRO A 185 -6.32 -27.42 21.02
CA PRO A 185 -7.52 -26.92 21.70
C PRO A 185 -8.39 -26.09 20.76
N THR A 186 -9.71 -26.24 20.86
CA THR A 186 -10.68 -25.63 19.92
C THR A 186 -10.47 -24.13 19.74
N GLU A 187 -10.14 -23.42 20.82
CA GLU A 187 -9.95 -21.96 20.85
C GLU A 187 -8.66 -21.51 20.17
N LYS A 188 -7.70 -22.42 19.96
CA LYS A 188 -6.39 -22.17 19.33
C LYS A 188 -6.29 -22.76 17.92
N ARG A 189 -7.37 -23.34 17.39
CA ARG A 189 -7.36 -23.92 16.04
C ARG A 189 -7.27 -22.80 15.00
N PRO A 190 -6.42 -22.95 13.98
CA PRO A 190 -6.37 -21.99 12.89
C PRO A 190 -7.68 -22.00 12.11
N GLN A 191 -8.04 -20.86 11.51
CA GLN A 191 -9.01 -20.89 10.42
C GLN A 191 -8.38 -21.55 9.19
N ILE A 192 -9.20 -22.10 8.29
CA ILE A 192 -8.71 -22.80 7.11
C ILE A 192 -9.32 -22.19 5.85
N LEU A 193 -8.48 -21.81 4.89
CA LEU A 193 -8.88 -21.38 3.56
C LEU A 193 -8.49 -22.45 2.54
N PHE A 194 -9.48 -23.03 1.87
CA PHE A 194 -9.23 -23.89 0.71
C PHE A 194 -9.44 -23.09 -0.59
N ALA A 195 -8.40 -22.99 -1.41
CA ALA A 195 -8.40 -22.27 -2.67
C ALA A 195 -7.81 -23.12 -3.81
N GLY A 196 -8.25 -24.38 -3.91
CA GLY A 196 -7.82 -25.34 -4.93
C GLY A 196 -8.96 -25.81 -5.83
N ASN A 197 -8.79 -26.99 -6.44
CA ASN A 197 -9.75 -27.60 -7.36
C ASN A 197 -11.20 -27.59 -6.80
N GLN A 198 -12.14 -26.99 -7.54
CA GLN A 198 -13.51 -26.76 -7.07
C GLN A 198 -14.36 -28.03 -6.98
N VAL A 199 -14.00 -29.10 -7.71
CA VAL A 199 -14.64 -30.42 -7.58
C VAL A 199 -14.47 -30.99 -6.17
N LEU A 200 -13.34 -30.66 -5.51
CA LEU A 200 -13.03 -31.12 -4.16
C LEU A 200 -13.55 -30.20 -3.06
N ALA A 201 -13.89 -28.96 -3.38
CA ALA A 201 -14.17 -27.92 -2.40
C ALA A 201 -15.25 -28.31 -1.39
N ARG A 202 -16.39 -28.86 -1.86
CA ARG A 202 -17.49 -29.28 -0.98
C ARG A 202 -17.04 -30.37 0.00
N LYS A 203 -16.38 -31.41 -0.51
CA LYS A 203 -15.91 -32.54 0.30
C LYS A 203 -14.88 -32.09 1.34
N ILE A 204 -13.94 -31.22 0.95
CA ILE A 204 -12.93 -30.70 1.87
C ILE A 204 -13.58 -29.85 2.96
N LYS A 205 -14.54 -28.98 2.60
CA LYS A 205 -15.32 -28.21 3.58
C LYS A 205 -15.99 -29.11 4.60
N GLU A 206 -16.72 -30.14 4.15
CA GLU A 206 -17.42 -31.08 5.03
C GLU A 206 -16.50 -31.83 6.01
N ILE A 207 -15.24 -32.06 5.64
CA ILE A 207 -14.25 -32.72 6.50
C ILE A 207 -13.68 -31.73 7.52
N LEU A 208 -13.21 -30.58 7.06
CA LEU A 208 -12.43 -29.63 7.87
C LEU A 208 -13.32 -28.74 8.76
N GLU A 209 -14.53 -28.39 8.32
CA GLU A 209 -15.48 -27.57 9.10
C GLU A 209 -15.87 -28.23 10.43
N LYS A 210 -15.82 -29.57 10.50
CA LYS A 210 -16.06 -30.33 11.74
C LYS A 210 -14.96 -30.13 12.79
N LEU A 211 -13.80 -29.62 12.38
CA LEU A 211 -12.61 -29.46 13.20
C LEU A 211 -12.28 -27.99 13.43
N ALA A 212 -12.34 -27.15 12.41
CA ALA A 212 -12.05 -25.73 12.49
C ALA A 212 -12.83 -24.92 11.44
N PRO A 213 -13.08 -23.62 11.66
CA PRO A 213 -13.77 -22.76 10.69
C PRO A 213 -13.09 -22.81 9.32
N THR A 214 -13.83 -23.23 8.29
CA THR A 214 -13.28 -23.48 6.95
C THR A 214 -14.03 -22.71 5.87
N GLN A 215 -13.31 -21.89 5.11
CA GLN A 215 -13.84 -21.18 3.96
C GLN A 215 -13.29 -21.74 2.66
N ILE A 216 -14.12 -21.64 1.61
CA ILE A 216 -13.78 -22.01 0.25
C ILE A 216 -13.65 -20.74 -0.56
N ALA A 217 -12.57 -20.65 -1.34
CA ALA A 217 -12.39 -19.64 -2.37
C ALA A 217 -12.30 -20.30 -3.75
N PRO A 218 -12.53 -19.52 -4.83
CA PRO A 218 -12.14 -19.93 -6.16
C PRO A 218 -10.65 -20.28 -6.22
N ASN A 219 -10.30 -21.18 -7.14
CA ASN A 219 -8.97 -21.73 -7.25
C ASN A 219 -7.96 -20.66 -7.65
N ILE A 220 -6.88 -20.50 -6.88
CA ILE A 220 -5.81 -19.54 -7.18
C ILE A 220 -4.93 -19.97 -8.36
N ARG A 221 -5.02 -21.25 -8.75
CA ARG A 221 -4.28 -21.84 -9.87
C ARG A 221 -5.20 -22.71 -10.74
N PRO A 222 -6.17 -22.12 -11.48
CA PRO A 222 -7.13 -22.89 -12.26
C PRO A 222 -6.48 -23.82 -13.30
N SER A 223 -5.38 -23.38 -13.91
CA SER A 223 -4.49 -24.18 -14.76
C SER A 223 -3.03 -23.99 -14.33
N ILE A 224 -2.11 -24.82 -14.83
CA ILE A 224 -0.67 -24.69 -14.47
C ILE A 224 -0.13 -23.31 -14.85
N ASP A 225 -0.55 -22.76 -15.99
CA ASP A 225 -0.04 -21.50 -16.53
C ASP A 225 -0.85 -20.27 -16.11
N LEU A 226 -2.02 -20.46 -15.49
CA LEU A 226 -2.90 -19.37 -15.06
C LEU A 226 -2.95 -19.28 -13.53
N GLU A 227 -2.47 -18.16 -13.00
CA GLU A 227 -2.66 -17.75 -11.62
C GLU A 227 -3.68 -16.61 -11.53
N ASP A 228 -4.67 -16.76 -10.66
CA ASP A 228 -5.63 -15.70 -10.32
C ASP A 228 -5.91 -15.66 -8.81
N LEU A 229 -5.26 -14.74 -8.12
CA LEU A 229 -5.39 -14.59 -6.67
C LEU A 229 -6.64 -13.79 -6.28
N SER A 230 -7.19 -12.99 -7.19
CA SER A 230 -8.14 -11.91 -6.88
C SER A 230 -9.39 -12.39 -6.12
N PRO A 231 -10.04 -13.50 -6.52
CA PRO A 231 -11.22 -13.98 -5.80
C PRO A 231 -10.86 -14.53 -4.41
N ALA A 232 -9.73 -15.24 -4.28
CA ALA A 232 -9.29 -15.77 -3.00
C ALA A 232 -8.83 -14.68 -2.02
N GLN A 233 -8.25 -13.58 -2.53
CA GLN A 233 -7.92 -12.39 -1.73
C GLN A 233 -9.16 -11.80 -1.06
N GLN A 234 -10.33 -11.83 -1.72
CA GLN A 234 -11.58 -11.33 -1.13
C GLN A 234 -12.05 -12.19 0.04
N VAL A 235 -12.03 -13.51 -0.12
CA VAL A 235 -12.40 -14.45 0.95
C VAL A 235 -11.40 -14.37 2.10
N MET A 236 -10.10 -14.36 1.79
CA MET A 236 -9.06 -14.23 2.81
C MET A 236 -9.19 -12.93 3.60
N GLY A 237 -9.48 -11.80 2.94
CA GLY A 237 -9.66 -10.52 3.62
C GLY A 237 -10.79 -10.53 4.65
N GLN A 238 -11.90 -11.22 4.35
CA GLN A 238 -13.00 -11.40 5.30
C GLN A 238 -12.57 -12.26 6.49
N MET A 239 -11.87 -13.37 6.24
CA MET A 239 -11.34 -14.24 7.30
C MET A 239 -10.36 -13.49 8.21
N VAL A 240 -9.44 -12.72 7.62
CA VAL A 240 -8.48 -11.86 8.35
C VAL A 240 -9.22 -10.92 9.29
N MET A 241 -10.26 -10.23 8.82
CA MET A 241 -11.04 -9.31 9.65
C MET A 241 -11.86 -10.03 10.73
N GLN A 242 -12.33 -11.25 10.47
CA GLN A 242 -12.98 -12.08 11.47
C GLN A 242 -11.98 -12.52 12.58
N ILE A 243 -10.76 -12.91 12.22
CA ILE A 243 -9.69 -13.19 13.18
C ILE A 243 -9.41 -11.94 14.03
N ARG A 244 -9.32 -10.77 13.39
CA ARG A 244 -9.08 -9.50 14.08
C ARG A 244 -10.18 -9.09 15.04
N GLN A 245 -11.44 -9.34 14.71
CA GLN A 245 -12.57 -9.06 15.61
C GLN A 245 -12.47 -9.84 16.93
N ASN A 246 -11.83 -11.02 16.93
CA ASN A 246 -11.58 -11.81 18.14
C ASN A 246 -10.30 -11.40 18.88
N GLN A 247 -9.33 -10.80 18.18
CA GLN A 247 -8.02 -10.43 18.75
C GLN A 247 -7.96 -8.99 19.27
N ILE A 248 -8.75 -8.09 18.70
CA ILE A 248 -8.70 -6.64 18.94
C ILE A 248 -9.95 -6.20 19.69
N GLY A 249 -9.76 -5.69 20.91
CA GLY A 249 -10.84 -5.16 21.73
C GLY A 249 -11.60 -4.04 21.02
N GLY A 250 -12.93 -4.06 21.12
CA GLY A 250 -13.81 -3.05 20.52
C GLY A 250 -14.08 -3.19 19.02
N LEU A 251 -13.25 -3.92 18.25
CA LEU A 251 -13.41 -4.01 16.80
C LEU A 251 -14.73 -4.68 16.39
N GLN A 252 -15.15 -5.75 17.09
CA GLN A 252 -16.44 -6.40 16.85
C GLN A 252 -17.62 -5.45 17.09
N SER A 253 -17.53 -4.63 18.14
CA SER A 253 -18.57 -3.65 18.48
C SER A 253 -18.66 -2.50 17.46
N LEU A 254 -17.54 -2.09 16.86
CA LEU A 254 -17.59 -1.14 15.74
C LEU A 254 -18.15 -1.80 14.48
N ALA A 255 -17.72 -3.04 14.20
CA ALA A 255 -18.15 -3.80 13.04
C ALA A 255 -19.67 -4.06 13.02
N SER A 256 -20.29 -4.27 14.17
CA SER A 256 -21.75 -4.47 14.26
C SER A 256 -22.58 -3.26 13.85
N ASN A 257 -22.00 -2.06 13.89
CA ASN A 257 -22.66 -0.82 13.48
C ASN A 257 -22.35 -0.43 12.02
N ALA A 258 -21.42 -1.12 11.36
CA ALA A 258 -21.01 -0.81 10.00
C ALA A 258 -21.96 -1.42 8.95
N ASN A 259 -22.12 -0.76 7.81
CA ASN A 259 -22.99 -1.23 6.73
C ASN A 259 -22.35 -2.35 5.90
N LEU A 260 -21.03 -2.49 5.96
CA LEU A 260 -20.28 -3.61 5.42
C LEU A 260 -19.37 -4.21 6.50
N PRO A 261 -19.04 -5.51 6.40
CA PRO A 261 -17.94 -6.08 7.16
C PRO A 261 -16.66 -5.24 6.99
N PRO A 262 -15.87 -5.05 8.06
CA PRO A 262 -14.58 -4.38 7.95
C PRO A 262 -13.71 -5.00 6.86
N VAL A 263 -12.90 -4.17 6.20
CA VAL A 263 -12.02 -4.59 5.10
C VAL A 263 -10.56 -4.34 5.47
N PRO A 264 -9.62 -5.25 5.17
CA PRO A 264 -8.20 -4.94 5.33
C PRO A 264 -7.79 -3.73 4.48
N SER A 265 -7.11 -2.75 5.07
CA SER A 265 -6.69 -1.52 4.35
C SER A 265 -5.90 -1.80 3.07
N PRO A 266 -4.95 -2.76 3.02
CA PRO A 266 -4.22 -3.09 1.78
C PRO A 266 -5.13 -3.58 0.65
N GLN A 267 -6.15 -4.37 0.98
CA GLN A 267 -7.10 -4.87 0.00
C GLN A 267 -7.94 -3.73 -0.58
N ALA A 268 -8.40 -2.82 0.27
CA ALA A 268 -9.18 -1.67 -0.14
C ALA A 268 -8.34 -0.71 -1.02
N PHE A 269 -7.10 -0.44 -0.62
CA PHE A 269 -6.12 0.32 -1.41
C PHE A 269 -5.90 -0.31 -2.80
N GLY A 270 -5.64 -1.62 -2.85
CA GLY A 270 -5.44 -2.36 -4.11
C GLY A 270 -6.63 -2.30 -5.07
N ARG A 271 -7.88 -2.25 -4.56
CA ARG A 271 -9.08 -2.08 -5.40
C ARG A 271 -9.03 -0.76 -6.18
N MET A 272 -8.61 0.33 -5.54
CA MET A 272 -8.51 1.62 -6.20
C MET A 272 -7.35 1.69 -7.18
N ILE A 273 -6.20 1.09 -6.87
CA ILE A 273 -5.09 1.01 -7.83
C ILE A 273 -5.49 0.20 -9.08
N ARG A 274 -6.20 -0.92 -8.89
CA ARG A 274 -6.79 -1.68 -10.00
C ARG A 274 -7.79 -0.84 -10.80
N PHE A 275 -8.64 -0.07 -10.13
CA PHE A 275 -9.58 0.83 -10.78
C PHE A 275 -8.87 1.90 -11.62
N LEU A 276 -7.85 2.57 -11.06
CA LEU A 276 -7.03 3.55 -11.77
C LEU A 276 -6.37 2.95 -13.02
N SER A 277 -5.98 1.66 -12.99
CA SER A 277 -5.42 1.00 -14.17
C SER A 277 -6.37 0.82 -15.35
N HIS A 278 -7.69 1.01 -15.15
CA HIS A 278 -8.68 1.06 -16.23
C HIS A 278 -8.83 2.48 -16.82
N ILE A 279 -8.45 3.51 -16.07
CA ILE A 279 -8.55 4.92 -16.46
C ILE A 279 -7.29 5.36 -17.23
N TYR A 280 -6.12 4.94 -16.73
CA TYR A 280 -4.83 5.32 -17.28
C TYR A 280 -4.31 4.34 -18.34
N ASP A 281 -3.15 4.67 -18.94
CA ASP A 281 -2.55 3.90 -20.03
C ASP A 281 -2.28 2.43 -19.62
N PRO A 282 -2.93 1.45 -20.26
CA PRO A 282 -2.76 0.03 -19.92
C PRO A 282 -1.35 -0.49 -20.20
N GLN A 283 -0.55 0.19 -21.05
CA GLN A 283 0.83 -0.23 -21.36
C GLN A 283 1.82 0.10 -20.24
N LYS A 284 1.60 1.20 -19.50
CA LYS A 284 2.43 1.60 -18.36
C LYS A 284 1.96 0.99 -17.05
N GLY A 285 0.64 0.97 -16.83
CA GLY A 285 0.07 0.58 -15.55
C GLY A 285 0.29 1.65 -14.46
N VAL A 286 -0.30 1.39 -13.30
CA VAL A 286 -0.37 2.28 -12.14
C VAL A 286 0.35 1.63 -10.98
N LEU A 287 1.24 2.37 -10.33
CA LEU A 287 1.90 1.94 -9.10
C LEU A 287 1.28 2.70 -7.92
N GLY A 288 0.81 1.98 -6.91
CA GLY A 288 0.41 2.53 -5.63
C GLY A 288 1.34 2.02 -4.53
N ILE A 289 1.82 2.92 -3.67
CA ILE A 289 2.59 2.57 -2.48
C ILE A 289 1.97 3.26 -1.27
N ASP A 290 1.59 2.48 -0.27
CA ASP A 290 1.15 2.97 1.04
C ASP A 290 2.19 2.62 2.11
N LEU A 291 2.97 3.61 2.55
CA LEU A 291 4.02 3.47 3.55
C LEU A 291 3.45 3.73 4.96
N GLY A 292 3.04 2.65 5.62
CA GLY A 292 2.51 2.66 6.98
C GLY A 292 3.59 2.49 8.06
N SER A 293 3.14 2.50 9.31
CA SER A 293 4.02 2.26 10.46
C SER A 293 4.41 0.79 10.61
N SER A 294 3.46 -0.13 10.43
CA SER A 294 3.71 -1.58 10.58
C SER A 294 4.16 -2.25 9.29
N SER A 295 3.69 -1.76 8.14
CA SER A 295 3.87 -2.44 6.85
C SER A 295 3.85 -1.43 5.71
N THR A 296 4.34 -1.86 4.55
CA THR A 296 4.27 -1.13 3.29
C THR A 296 3.42 -1.92 2.31
N THR A 297 2.33 -1.34 1.82
CA THR A 297 1.51 -1.96 0.77
C THR A 297 2.02 -1.50 -0.59
N LEU A 298 2.30 -2.47 -1.47
CA LEU A 298 2.68 -2.27 -2.86
C LEU A 298 1.56 -2.82 -3.74
N ALA A 299 1.02 -1.97 -4.60
CA ALA A 299 -0.03 -2.36 -5.54
C ALA A 299 0.37 -1.94 -6.96
N VAL A 300 0.35 -2.88 -7.90
CA VAL A 300 0.56 -2.59 -9.32
C VAL A 300 -0.70 -2.98 -10.08
N GLY A 301 -1.38 -1.99 -10.64
CA GLY A 301 -2.54 -2.18 -11.50
C GLY A 301 -2.12 -2.10 -12.97
N GLN A 302 -2.35 -3.13 -13.76
CA GLN A 302 -2.07 -3.09 -15.21
C GLN A 302 -3.15 -3.82 -16.00
N ALA A 303 -3.75 -3.13 -16.96
CA ALA A 303 -4.82 -3.67 -17.81
C ALA A 303 -5.94 -4.36 -16.98
N GLY A 304 -6.31 -3.75 -15.85
CA GLY A 304 -7.32 -4.25 -14.92
C GLY A 304 -6.89 -5.42 -14.03
N LYS A 305 -5.67 -5.94 -14.17
CA LYS A 305 -5.09 -6.92 -13.24
C LYS A 305 -4.37 -6.22 -12.09
N LEU A 306 -4.39 -6.85 -10.92
CA LEU A 306 -3.74 -6.34 -9.71
C LEU A 306 -2.66 -7.31 -9.23
N LEU A 307 -1.45 -6.80 -9.06
CA LEU A 307 -0.45 -7.37 -8.17
C LEU A 307 -0.53 -6.59 -6.85
N LEU A 308 -0.64 -7.29 -5.73
CA LEU A 308 -0.73 -6.69 -4.40
C LEU A 308 0.18 -7.45 -3.45
N ASP A 309 1.11 -6.75 -2.83
CA ASP A 309 2.02 -7.29 -1.82
C ASP A 309 2.08 -6.35 -0.61
N VAL A 310 2.11 -6.92 0.58
CA VAL A 310 2.22 -6.22 1.86
C VAL A 310 3.50 -6.67 2.52
N LEU A 311 4.47 -5.77 2.57
CA LEU A 311 5.77 -6.03 3.18
C LEU A 311 5.74 -5.66 4.66
N PRO A 312 6.42 -6.41 5.53
CA PRO A 312 6.48 -6.14 6.97
C PRO A 312 7.38 -4.93 7.32
N TYR A 313 7.71 -4.09 6.34
CA TYR A 313 8.57 -2.93 6.50
C TYR A 313 7.70 -1.70 6.68
N GLY A 314 7.91 -0.95 7.75
CA GLY A 314 7.17 0.27 8.02
C GLY A 314 7.98 1.26 8.82
N THR A 315 7.45 2.48 8.97
CA THR A 315 8.18 3.59 9.61
C THR A 315 8.14 3.59 11.14
N GLY A 316 7.44 2.63 11.74
CA GLY A 316 7.28 2.48 13.18
C GLY A 316 7.40 1.02 13.61
N TYR A 317 6.28 0.34 13.87
CA TYR A 317 6.32 -1.07 14.32
C TYR A 317 7.04 -2.02 13.35
N GLY A 318 6.95 -1.77 12.04
CA GLY A 318 7.62 -2.54 11.00
C GLY A 318 9.10 -2.18 10.81
N LEU A 319 9.61 -1.21 11.57
CA LEU A 319 10.99 -0.75 11.42
C LEU A 319 11.98 -1.87 11.77
N ARG A 320 11.69 -2.67 12.80
CA ARG A 320 12.58 -3.77 13.18
C ARG A 320 12.82 -4.74 12.00
N ALA A 321 11.78 -5.10 11.27
CA ALA A 321 11.90 -5.96 10.09
C ALA A 321 12.68 -5.27 8.96
N ALA A 322 12.47 -3.96 8.76
CA ALA A 322 13.23 -3.17 7.78
C ALA A 322 14.74 -3.10 8.12
N LEU A 323 15.09 -2.95 9.41
CA LEU A 323 16.47 -2.96 9.90
C LEU A 323 17.13 -4.34 9.78
N GLN A 324 16.36 -5.43 9.90
CA GLN A 324 16.89 -6.78 9.67
C GLN A 324 17.20 -7.03 8.18
N ARG A 325 16.52 -6.30 7.28
CA ARG A 325 16.72 -6.42 5.83
C ARG A 325 17.71 -5.41 5.25
N SER A 326 17.99 -4.33 5.97
CA SER A 326 18.91 -3.26 5.53
C SER A 326 20.19 -3.24 6.35
N LYS A 327 21.29 -2.85 5.73
CA LYS A 327 22.50 -2.49 6.48
C LYS A 327 22.41 -1.03 6.93
N LEU A 328 23.05 -0.71 8.05
CA LEU A 328 23.02 0.65 8.59
C LEU A 328 23.63 1.67 7.62
N GLU A 329 24.67 1.27 6.88
CA GLU A 329 25.35 2.10 5.88
C GLU A 329 24.45 2.45 4.69
N GLU A 330 23.49 1.58 4.36
CA GLU A 330 22.50 1.86 3.31
C GLU A 330 21.56 2.99 3.74
N ILE A 331 21.13 2.98 5.01
CA ILE A 331 20.33 4.07 5.59
C ILE A 331 21.16 5.35 5.70
N GLU A 332 22.40 5.25 6.19
CA GLU A 332 23.33 6.38 6.30
C GLU A 332 23.57 7.06 4.94
N SER A 333 23.56 6.29 3.85
CA SER A 333 23.76 6.80 2.50
C SER A 333 22.71 7.84 2.06
N TRP A 334 21.52 7.80 2.69
CA TRP A 334 20.40 8.71 2.43
C TRP A 334 20.39 9.96 3.31
N LEU A 335 21.24 10.03 4.34
CA LEU A 335 21.28 11.18 5.25
C LEU A 335 21.74 12.45 4.53
N SER A 336 21.06 13.57 4.82
CA SER A 336 21.43 14.90 4.36
C SER A 336 22.35 15.65 5.33
N VAL A 337 22.49 15.15 6.55
CA VAL A 337 23.35 15.71 7.63
C VAL A 337 24.26 14.62 8.18
N HIS A 338 25.33 15.02 8.86
CA HIS A 338 26.19 14.04 9.53
C HIS A 338 25.50 13.60 10.82
N VAL A 339 25.37 12.28 10.99
CA VAL A 339 24.89 11.65 12.22
C VAL A 339 25.88 10.51 12.54
N PRO A 340 26.44 10.43 13.76
CA PRO A 340 27.24 9.29 14.18
C PRO A 340 26.46 7.98 14.06
N GLN A 341 27.12 6.89 13.66
CA GLN A 341 26.42 5.61 13.44
C GLN A 341 25.76 5.05 14.70
N ASP A 342 26.36 5.24 15.89
CA ASP A 342 25.75 4.81 17.15
C ASP A 342 24.45 5.57 17.42
N GLU A 343 24.43 6.90 17.21
CA GLU A 343 23.21 7.72 17.36
C GLU A 343 22.13 7.33 16.33
N LEU A 344 22.52 7.07 15.08
CA LEU A 344 21.62 6.59 14.04
C LEU A 344 20.98 5.26 14.45
N ARG A 345 21.80 4.29 14.88
CA ARG A 345 21.34 2.99 15.33
C ARG A 345 20.38 3.12 16.51
N ASP A 346 20.79 3.87 17.53
CA ASP A 346 20.04 4.00 18.78
C ASP A 346 18.69 4.69 18.53
N TYR A 347 18.66 5.74 17.69
CA TYR A 347 17.41 6.38 17.27
C TYR A 347 16.47 5.41 16.55
N LEU A 348 16.98 4.64 15.58
CA LEU A 348 16.19 3.69 14.80
C LEU A 348 15.59 2.58 15.70
N TYR A 349 16.37 2.01 16.61
CA TYR A 349 15.83 1.02 17.54
C TYR A 349 14.84 1.63 18.54
N GLN A 350 15.09 2.85 19.04
CA GLN A 350 14.15 3.55 19.91
C GLN A 350 12.84 3.84 19.19
N LYS A 351 12.87 4.32 17.95
CA LYS A 351 11.69 4.55 17.11
C LYS A 351 10.90 3.26 16.87
N SER A 352 11.58 2.11 16.73
CA SER A 352 10.90 0.82 16.57
C SER A 352 10.11 0.38 17.81
N LEU A 353 10.53 0.83 19.00
CA LEU A 353 9.87 0.54 20.28
C LEU A 353 8.80 1.58 20.62
N PHE A 354 9.04 2.84 20.25
CA PHE A 354 8.17 3.98 20.52
C PHE A 354 7.79 4.69 19.21
N PRO A 355 7.02 4.05 18.32
CA PRO A 355 6.75 4.60 16.99
C PRO A 355 5.92 5.89 16.98
N GLN A 356 5.28 6.23 18.11
CA GLN A 356 4.53 7.47 18.34
C GLN A 356 5.45 8.71 18.49
N THR A 357 6.77 8.53 18.69
CA THR A 357 7.69 9.67 18.87
C THR A 357 7.78 10.48 17.58
N ILE A 358 7.72 11.80 17.69
CA ILE A 358 7.83 12.71 16.56
C ILE A 358 9.23 13.32 16.56
N PRO A 359 9.91 13.45 15.41
CA PRO A 359 11.22 14.09 15.34
C PRO A 359 11.10 15.56 15.75
N THR A 360 11.90 15.98 16.73
CA THR A 360 11.87 17.34 17.30
C THR A 360 12.96 18.25 16.75
N ILE A 361 13.97 17.68 16.09
CA ILE A 361 15.11 18.41 15.51
C ILE A 361 15.42 17.92 14.09
N GLY A 362 16.13 18.75 13.32
CA GLY A 362 16.46 18.47 11.93
C GLY A 362 17.24 17.16 11.70
N GLU A 363 18.10 16.76 12.64
CA GLU A 363 18.86 15.50 12.57
C GLU A 363 17.93 14.29 12.67
N THR A 364 17.09 14.23 13.71
CA THR A 364 16.09 13.16 13.88
C THR A 364 15.12 13.08 12.71
N PHE A 365 14.73 14.23 12.15
CA PHE A 365 13.91 14.28 10.95
C PHE A 365 14.64 13.72 9.71
N ALA A 366 15.93 14.04 9.54
CA ALA A 366 16.74 13.50 8.46
C ALA A 366 16.91 11.98 8.56
N ILE A 367 16.99 11.41 9.77
CA ILE A 367 17.01 9.96 9.99
C ILE A 367 15.70 9.32 9.51
N GLU A 368 14.54 9.87 9.89
CA GLU A 368 13.25 9.33 9.46
C GLU A 368 13.03 9.44 7.94
N GLN A 369 13.50 10.52 7.31
CA GLN A 369 13.50 10.68 5.86
C GLN A 369 14.40 9.65 5.16
N ALA A 370 15.62 9.44 5.67
CA ALA A 370 16.57 8.45 5.15
C ALA A 370 16.00 7.03 5.23
N MET A 371 15.36 6.72 6.35
CA MET A 371 14.73 5.44 6.59
C MET A 371 13.52 5.19 5.66
N ALA A 372 12.66 6.19 5.45
CA ALA A 372 11.55 6.07 4.52
C ALA A 372 12.02 5.79 3.09
N ARG A 373 13.08 6.46 2.62
CA ARG A 373 13.72 6.19 1.32
C ARG A 373 14.23 4.76 1.22
N GLN A 374 14.88 4.27 2.27
CA GLN A 374 15.38 2.90 2.31
C GLN A 374 14.24 1.86 2.27
N ILE A 375 13.13 2.09 2.99
CA ILE A 375 11.97 1.18 2.96
C ILE A 375 11.34 1.17 1.57
N LEU A 376 11.16 2.33 0.95
CA LEU A 376 10.67 2.42 -0.43
C LEU A 376 11.60 1.71 -1.42
N ARG A 377 12.92 1.79 -1.20
CA ARG A 377 13.91 1.06 -2.00
C ARG A 377 13.79 -0.45 -1.85
N LEU A 378 13.61 -0.95 -0.63
CA LEU A 378 13.33 -2.37 -0.38
C LEU A 378 12.05 -2.83 -1.09
N GLY A 379 11.01 -2.00 -1.08
CA GLY A 379 9.76 -2.27 -1.78
C GLY A 379 9.93 -2.35 -3.30
N SER A 380 10.68 -1.40 -3.87
CA SER A 380 10.97 -1.38 -5.31
C SER A 380 11.76 -2.63 -5.74
N GLN A 381 12.79 -3.02 -4.97
CA GLN A 381 13.57 -4.24 -5.21
C GLN A 381 12.73 -5.51 -5.05
N HIS A 382 11.75 -5.52 -4.15
CA HIS A 382 10.82 -6.63 -4.01
C HIS A 382 9.96 -6.81 -5.27
N LEU A 383 9.42 -5.72 -5.82
CA LEU A 383 8.63 -5.77 -7.05
C LEU A 383 9.45 -6.27 -8.25
N GLU A 384 10.70 -5.82 -8.39
CA GLU A 384 11.63 -6.31 -9.41
C GLU A 384 11.85 -7.82 -9.32
N ALA A 385 12.02 -8.34 -8.10
CA ALA A 385 12.24 -9.76 -7.85
C ALA A 385 10.99 -10.62 -8.13
N GLN A 386 9.80 -10.11 -7.80
CA GLN A 386 8.53 -10.84 -8.01
C GLN A 386 8.11 -10.88 -9.49
N ARG A 387 8.45 -9.85 -10.26
CA ARG A 387 8.02 -9.71 -11.67
C ARG A 387 9.22 -9.39 -12.55
N GLN A 388 9.92 -10.43 -13.00
CA GLN A 388 10.95 -10.27 -14.02
C GLN A 388 10.36 -9.56 -15.26
N GLY A 389 11.00 -8.47 -15.67
CA GLY A 389 10.56 -7.66 -16.81
C GLY A 389 9.47 -6.61 -16.51
N LEU A 390 9.10 -6.40 -15.23
CA LEU A 390 8.31 -5.24 -14.83
C LEU A 390 9.14 -3.98 -15.15
N SER A 391 8.61 -3.13 -16.02
CA SER A 391 9.24 -1.85 -16.33
C SER A 391 8.83 -0.87 -15.25
N HIS A 392 9.78 -0.13 -14.66
CA HIS A 392 9.51 0.91 -13.64
C HIS A 392 8.88 2.18 -14.24
N SER A 393 8.21 2.04 -15.39
CA SER A 393 7.53 3.10 -16.13
C SER A 393 6.04 3.03 -15.83
N PHE A 394 5.62 3.70 -14.75
CA PHE A 394 4.23 3.76 -14.29
C PHE A 394 3.62 5.14 -14.51
N GLU A 395 2.32 5.18 -14.77
CA GLU A 395 1.55 6.42 -14.92
C GLU A 395 0.10 6.21 -14.44
N PRO A 396 -0.31 6.76 -13.28
CA PRO A 396 0.50 7.47 -12.28
C PRO A 396 1.25 6.53 -11.32
N ILE A 397 2.15 7.13 -10.53
CA ILE A 397 2.69 6.60 -9.29
C ILE A 397 1.97 7.33 -8.15
N VAL A 398 1.24 6.61 -7.31
CA VAL A 398 0.54 7.16 -6.16
C VAL A 398 1.25 6.77 -4.88
N VAL A 399 1.63 7.76 -4.08
CA VAL A 399 2.25 7.57 -2.77
C VAL A 399 1.29 7.99 -1.65
N SER A 400 1.17 7.13 -0.65
CA SER A 400 0.25 7.23 0.48
C SER A 400 0.96 6.78 1.77
N GLY A 401 0.33 7.03 2.91
CA GLY A 401 0.73 6.50 4.20
C GLY A 401 1.26 7.56 5.15
N GLY A 402 1.49 7.19 6.42
CA GLY A 402 1.77 8.12 7.51
C GLY A 402 2.95 9.07 7.24
N PHE A 403 4.03 8.54 6.64
CA PHE A 403 5.19 9.34 6.25
C PHE A 403 4.83 10.44 5.23
N PHE A 404 4.03 10.09 4.23
CA PHE A 404 3.65 10.98 3.14
C PHE A 404 2.58 11.99 3.56
N SER A 405 1.58 11.55 4.36
CA SER A 405 0.57 12.42 4.96
C SER A 405 1.16 13.49 5.90
N GLN A 406 2.28 13.19 6.56
CA GLN A 406 2.97 14.11 7.47
C GLN A 406 4.20 14.78 6.83
N ALA A 407 4.46 14.55 5.55
CA ALA A 407 5.61 15.14 4.87
C ALA A 407 5.48 16.68 4.87
N PRO A 408 6.41 17.42 5.48
CA PRO A 408 6.22 18.85 5.69
C PRO A 408 6.31 19.66 4.40
N LEU A 409 6.96 19.14 3.34
CA LEU A 409 7.08 19.81 2.04
C LEU A 409 6.87 18.83 0.87
N PRO A 410 6.12 19.23 -0.18
CA PRO A 410 5.93 18.43 -1.40
C PRO A 410 7.24 17.95 -2.05
N GLY A 411 8.27 18.81 -2.06
CA GLY A 411 9.59 18.46 -2.61
C GLY A 411 10.28 17.33 -1.85
N GLN A 412 10.04 17.17 -0.54
CA GLN A 412 10.57 16.03 0.23
C GLN A 412 9.83 14.74 -0.09
N ALA A 413 8.51 14.80 -0.22
CA ALA A 413 7.70 13.66 -0.65
C ALA A 413 8.11 13.20 -2.06
N MET A 414 8.28 14.14 -3.00
CA MET A 414 8.78 13.87 -4.35
C MET A 414 10.16 13.22 -4.29
N LEU A 415 11.12 13.80 -3.55
CA LEU A 415 12.47 13.25 -3.44
C LEU A 415 12.48 11.84 -2.86
N ALA A 416 11.68 11.59 -1.81
CA ALA A 416 11.58 10.27 -1.20
C ALA A 416 11.02 9.22 -2.17
N ALA A 417 9.98 9.58 -2.93
CA ALA A 417 9.42 8.73 -3.98
C ALA A 417 10.45 8.42 -5.07
N LEU A 418 11.16 9.45 -5.57
CA LEU A 418 12.16 9.26 -6.62
C LEU A 418 13.36 8.41 -6.16
N ASP A 419 13.85 8.63 -4.94
CA ASP A 419 15.01 7.92 -4.39
C ASP A 419 14.72 6.44 -4.12
N GLY A 420 13.54 6.15 -3.57
CA GLY A 420 13.12 4.80 -3.21
C GLY A 420 12.61 4.00 -4.41
N ILE A 421 11.69 4.58 -5.19
CA ILE A 421 11.01 3.88 -6.29
C ILE A 421 11.93 3.78 -7.51
N GLN A 422 12.71 4.83 -7.78
CA GLN A 422 13.57 4.96 -8.95
C GLN A 422 12.82 4.71 -10.28
N PRO A 423 11.74 5.47 -10.56
CA PRO A 423 10.95 5.28 -11.77
C PRO A 423 11.79 5.61 -13.02
N VAL A 424 11.40 5.00 -14.15
CA VAL A 424 11.94 5.31 -15.49
C VAL A 424 10.83 5.84 -16.38
N GLY A 425 11.19 6.58 -17.42
CA GLY A 425 10.19 7.10 -18.35
C GLY A 425 9.50 8.36 -17.87
N ILE A 426 8.33 8.62 -18.45
CA ILE A 426 7.51 9.78 -18.10
C ILE A 426 6.37 9.27 -17.21
N GLY A 427 6.19 9.84 -16.03
CA GLY A 427 5.15 9.42 -15.09
C GLY A 427 4.63 10.58 -14.26
N LEU A 428 3.37 10.52 -13.87
CA LEU A 428 2.76 11.45 -12.94
C LEU A 428 2.93 10.93 -11.51
N VAL A 429 3.42 11.75 -10.58
CA VAL A 429 3.48 11.39 -9.16
C VAL A 429 2.35 12.10 -8.41
N LEU A 430 1.50 11.31 -7.76
CA LEU A 430 0.35 11.74 -6.99
C LEU A 430 0.57 11.44 -5.50
N LEU A 431 0.21 12.38 -4.65
CA LEU A 431 0.26 12.24 -3.20
C LEU A 431 -1.17 12.11 -2.64
N ASP A 432 -1.45 10.99 -1.99
CA ASP A 432 -2.66 10.80 -1.19
C ASP A 432 -2.43 11.33 0.23
N THR A 433 -2.79 12.60 0.45
CA THR A 433 -2.52 13.28 1.72
C THR A 433 -3.36 12.76 2.88
N HIS A 434 -4.60 12.36 2.63
CA HIS A 434 -5.55 11.97 3.67
C HIS A 434 -5.75 10.45 3.77
N GLY A 435 -5.11 9.65 2.91
CA GLY A 435 -5.29 8.20 2.85
C GLY A 435 -6.64 7.80 2.26
N LEU A 436 -7.14 8.57 1.29
CA LEU A 436 -8.47 8.42 0.70
C LEU A 436 -8.58 7.15 -0.14
N LEU A 437 -7.52 6.67 -0.78
CA LEU A 437 -7.57 5.50 -1.68
C LEU A 437 -8.14 4.26 -0.99
N ALA A 438 -7.67 3.96 0.21
CA ALA A 438 -8.15 2.79 0.95
C ALA A 438 -9.63 2.97 1.34
N ALA A 439 -10.03 4.18 1.76
CA ALA A 439 -11.42 4.49 2.09
C ALA A 439 -12.35 4.36 0.88
N LEU A 440 -11.99 4.96 -0.25
CA LEU A 440 -12.76 4.90 -1.50
C LEU A 440 -12.89 3.44 -2.00
N GLY A 441 -11.84 2.63 -1.88
CA GLY A 441 -11.88 1.22 -2.27
C GLY A 441 -12.75 0.34 -1.38
N ALA A 442 -12.95 0.73 -0.12
CA ALA A 442 -13.86 0.07 0.80
C ALA A 442 -15.31 0.51 0.62
N VAL A 443 -15.53 1.78 0.23
CA VAL A 443 -16.86 2.33 -0.07
C VAL A 443 -17.40 1.84 -1.42
N ALA A 444 -16.52 1.58 -2.41
CA ALA A 444 -16.90 1.22 -3.77
C ALA A 444 -17.99 0.13 -3.92
N PRO A 445 -18.02 -0.95 -3.10
CA PRO A 445 -19.09 -1.96 -3.18
C PRO A 445 -20.46 -1.47 -2.70
N LEU A 446 -20.51 -0.47 -1.80
CA LEU A 446 -21.76 0.17 -1.37
C LEU A 446 -22.19 1.25 -2.37
N ASN A 447 -21.23 2.03 -2.85
CA ASN A 447 -21.50 3.18 -3.69
C ASN A 447 -20.39 3.30 -4.74
N SER A 448 -20.71 2.95 -5.98
CA SER A 448 -19.77 2.97 -7.09
C SER A 448 -19.53 4.38 -7.66
N ILE A 449 -20.40 5.35 -7.36
CA ILE A 449 -20.34 6.73 -7.87
C ILE A 449 -19.39 7.57 -7.01
N LEU A 450 -19.46 7.44 -5.68
CA LEU A 450 -18.67 8.24 -4.74
C LEU A 450 -17.16 8.18 -5.05
N PRO A 451 -16.52 7.00 -5.23
CA PRO A 451 -15.10 6.95 -5.59
C PRO A 451 -14.75 7.70 -6.86
N VAL A 452 -15.63 7.68 -7.86
CA VAL A 452 -15.41 8.35 -9.15
C VAL A 452 -15.46 9.87 -8.99
N GLN A 453 -16.45 10.37 -8.26
CA GLN A 453 -16.65 11.82 -8.08
C GLN A 453 -15.61 12.45 -7.16
N VAL A 454 -15.13 11.72 -6.16
CA VAL A 454 -14.12 12.23 -5.21
C VAL A 454 -12.70 12.17 -5.79
N LEU A 455 -12.43 11.24 -6.72
CA LEU A 455 -11.08 10.93 -7.21
C LEU A 455 -10.29 12.13 -7.70
N GLU A 456 -10.94 13.07 -8.41
CA GLU A 456 -10.28 14.26 -8.96
C GLU A 456 -9.71 15.17 -7.86
N SER A 457 -10.38 15.21 -6.71
CA SER A 457 -9.96 15.97 -5.53
C SER A 457 -9.13 15.16 -4.53
N ALA A 458 -8.98 13.85 -4.75
CA ALA A 458 -8.40 12.95 -3.76
C ALA A 458 -6.87 13.07 -3.65
N PHE A 459 -6.21 13.62 -4.68
CA PHE A 459 -4.76 13.63 -4.79
C PHE A 459 -4.20 15.04 -4.95
N GLN A 460 -3.04 15.26 -4.33
CA GLN A 460 -2.17 16.36 -4.72
C GLN A 460 -1.24 15.92 -5.84
N ASN A 461 -1.27 16.66 -6.95
CA ASN A 461 -0.32 16.46 -8.04
C ASN A 461 1.06 16.98 -7.62
N LEU A 462 2.00 16.09 -7.28
CA LEU A 462 3.38 16.49 -6.99
C LEU A 462 4.11 16.96 -8.25
N GLY A 463 3.77 16.40 -9.41
CA GLY A 463 4.28 16.82 -10.70
C GLY A 463 4.49 15.65 -11.65
N THR A 464 4.66 15.98 -12.92
CA THR A 464 5.16 15.03 -13.91
C THR A 464 6.67 14.89 -13.78
N VAL A 465 7.13 13.65 -13.70
CA VAL A 465 8.53 13.27 -13.62
C VAL A 465 8.97 12.67 -14.95
N ILE A 466 10.09 13.13 -15.47
CA ILE A 466 10.75 12.61 -16.65
C ILE A 466 12.08 12.02 -16.19
N SER A 467 12.18 10.70 -16.16
CA SER A 467 13.37 9.95 -15.73
C SER A 467 14.01 9.24 -16.93
N PRO A 468 14.83 9.94 -17.73
CA PRO A 468 15.48 9.35 -18.89
C PRO A 468 16.53 8.31 -18.48
N VAL A 469 16.72 7.31 -19.33
CA VAL A 469 17.74 6.26 -19.19
C VAL A 469 18.91 6.59 -20.13
N SER A 470 20.11 6.72 -19.56
CA SER A 470 21.34 7.03 -20.28
C SER A 470 22.54 6.38 -19.61
N ASP A 471 23.44 5.81 -20.42
CA ASP A 471 24.74 5.26 -20.00
C ASP A 471 25.87 6.31 -20.05
N SER A 472 25.53 7.57 -20.25
CA SER A 472 26.50 8.67 -20.32
C SER A 472 27.23 8.87 -18.99
N ARG A 473 28.45 9.40 -19.04
CA ARG A 473 29.20 9.78 -17.83
C ARG A 473 28.53 10.95 -17.11
N TYR A 474 28.71 11.01 -15.79
CA TYR A 474 28.25 12.13 -14.96
C TYR A 474 28.71 13.49 -15.53
N GLY A 475 27.80 14.46 -15.60
CA GLY A 475 28.06 15.80 -16.12
C GLY A 475 27.94 15.94 -17.65
N THR A 476 27.81 14.84 -18.40
CA THR A 476 27.56 14.89 -19.84
C THR A 476 26.12 15.36 -20.12
N PRO A 477 25.88 16.30 -21.04
CA PRO A 477 24.54 16.66 -21.50
C PRO A 477 23.81 15.45 -22.09
N ILE A 478 22.60 15.15 -21.61
CA ILE A 478 21.81 14.00 -22.09
C ILE A 478 20.46 14.40 -22.69
N LEU A 479 20.00 15.63 -22.42
CA LEU A 479 18.67 16.08 -22.83
C LEU A 479 18.68 17.59 -23.02
N LYS A 480 18.15 18.07 -24.15
CA LYS A 480 17.74 19.47 -24.29
C LYS A 480 16.23 19.55 -24.12
N VAL A 481 15.81 20.52 -23.32
CA VAL A 481 14.41 20.73 -22.99
C VAL A 481 14.01 22.14 -23.37
N ARG A 482 12.88 22.21 -24.08
CA ARG A 482 12.19 23.46 -24.38
C ARG A 482 10.77 23.35 -23.85
N LEU A 483 10.39 24.25 -22.95
CA LEU A 483 9.06 24.34 -22.36
C LEU A 483 8.36 25.59 -22.89
N GLU A 484 7.25 25.40 -23.59
CA GLU A 484 6.40 26.46 -24.12
C GLU A 484 5.12 26.55 -23.29
N ILE A 485 5.00 27.62 -22.50
CA ILE A 485 3.86 27.84 -21.62
C ILE A 485 2.77 28.57 -22.43
N GLU A 486 1.51 28.10 -22.41
CA GLU A 486 0.43 28.61 -23.29
C GLU A 486 0.17 30.13 -23.18
N GLN A 487 0.68 30.81 -22.14
CA GLN A 487 0.56 32.26 -21.91
C GLN A 487 1.85 32.91 -21.34
N GLY A 488 3.04 32.32 -21.57
CA GLY A 488 4.27 32.75 -20.90
C GLY A 488 5.55 32.63 -21.73
N ASP A 489 6.67 32.84 -21.04
CA ASP A 489 8.02 32.74 -21.60
C ASP A 489 8.37 31.31 -22.04
N GLU A 490 9.26 31.23 -23.03
CA GLU A 490 9.86 29.96 -23.43
C GLU A 490 11.09 29.68 -22.56
N ILE A 491 11.11 28.51 -21.92
CA ILE A 491 12.26 28.09 -21.09
C ILE A 491 13.06 27.07 -21.87
N ARG A 492 14.35 27.35 -22.08
CA ARG A 492 15.32 26.40 -22.64
C ARG A 492 16.31 25.99 -21.58
N THR A 493 16.54 24.68 -21.45
CA THR A 493 17.51 24.14 -20.49
C THR A 493 18.17 22.90 -21.07
N GLU A 494 19.47 22.79 -20.84
CA GLU A 494 20.24 21.57 -21.09
C GLU A 494 20.42 20.81 -19.78
N VAL A 495 20.00 19.55 -19.76
CA VAL A 495 20.09 18.67 -18.59
C VAL A 495 21.23 17.68 -18.76
N LYS A 496 22.06 17.60 -17.71
CA LYS A 496 23.25 16.75 -17.65
C LYS A 496 22.97 15.49 -16.83
N GLN A 497 23.65 14.40 -17.17
CA GLN A 497 23.65 13.17 -16.38
C GLN A 497 24.07 13.48 -14.94
N GLY A 498 23.31 12.99 -13.96
CA GLY A 498 23.50 13.23 -12.53
C GLY A 498 22.68 14.38 -11.96
N ALA A 499 21.94 15.13 -12.80
CA ALA A 499 21.16 16.28 -12.36
C ALA A 499 19.71 15.91 -11.97
N LEU A 500 19.15 16.69 -11.05
CA LEU A 500 17.73 16.75 -10.77
C LEU A 500 17.29 18.19 -11.00
N VAL A 501 16.36 18.41 -11.91
CA VAL A 501 15.95 19.75 -12.36
C VAL A 501 14.44 19.87 -12.24
N SER A 502 13.96 20.89 -11.56
CA SER A 502 12.55 21.30 -11.66
C SER A 502 12.41 22.44 -12.65
N LEU A 503 11.48 22.30 -13.59
CA LEU A 503 11.06 23.38 -14.47
C LEU A 503 9.88 24.12 -13.83
N PRO A 504 9.89 25.46 -13.82
CA PRO A 504 8.89 26.25 -13.12
C PRO A 504 7.58 26.27 -13.93
N LEU A 505 6.71 25.30 -13.66
CA LEU A 505 5.35 25.23 -14.20
C LEU A 505 4.37 25.17 -13.02
N LYS A 506 3.54 26.21 -12.85
CA LYS A 506 2.66 26.30 -11.68
C LYS A 506 1.61 25.19 -11.68
N THR A 507 1.12 24.84 -10.50
CA THR A 507 0.05 23.84 -10.34
C THR A 507 -1.15 24.16 -11.24
N GLY A 508 -1.55 23.20 -12.07
CA GLY A 508 -2.67 23.33 -13.00
C GLY A 508 -2.36 24.09 -14.29
N GLN A 509 -1.18 24.71 -14.42
CA GLN A 509 -0.76 25.37 -15.66
C GLN A 509 -0.39 24.33 -16.71
N VAL A 510 -0.86 24.54 -17.94
CA VAL A 510 -0.59 23.66 -19.08
C VAL A 510 0.56 24.24 -19.90
N ALA A 511 1.48 23.39 -20.31
CA ALA A 511 2.56 23.73 -21.22
C ALA A 511 2.81 22.62 -22.25
N ARG A 512 3.48 22.97 -23.33
CA ARG A 512 4.03 22.01 -24.29
C ARG A 512 5.51 21.84 -24.02
N ILE A 513 5.92 20.62 -23.69
CA ILE A 513 7.34 20.29 -23.48
C ILE A 513 7.89 19.59 -24.72
N HIS A 514 9.08 19.99 -25.14
CA HIS A 514 9.84 19.42 -26.24
C HIS A 514 11.12 18.83 -25.68
N LEU A 515 11.32 17.53 -25.93
CA LEU A 515 12.48 16.79 -25.44
C LEU A 515 13.33 16.31 -26.61
N GLU A 516 14.59 16.76 -26.67
CA GLU A 516 15.58 16.30 -27.63
C GLU A 516 16.62 15.45 -26.88
N PRO A 517 16.57 14.11 -27.00
CA PRO A 517 17.53 13.24 -26.35
C PRO A 517 18.90 13.36 -27.03
N LEU A 518 19.95 13.43 -26.23
CA LEU A 518 21.35 13.43 -26.66
C LEU A 518 22.02 12.12 -26.27
N ASN A 519 23.14 11.76 -26.91
CA ASN A 519 23.99 10.64 -26.48
C ASN A 519 23.26 9.30 -26.29
N ARG A 520 22.33 8.97 -27.20
CA ARG A 520 21.51 7.73 -27.18
C ARG A 520 20.66 7.58 -25.92
N THR A 521 20.29 8.68 -25.30
CA THR A 521 19.39 8.69 -24.14
C THR A 521 17.99 8.26 -24.55
N GLU A 522 17.43 7.31 -23.81
CA GLU A 522 16.05 6.86 -23.97
C GLU A 522 15.16 7.61 -22.96
N ILE A 523 14.16 8.34 -23.45
CA ILE A 523 13.30 9.15 -22.56
C ILE A 523 12.27 8.27 -21.86
N ASP A 524 11.64 7.36 -22.58
CA ASP A 524 10.57 6.49 -22.08
C ASP A 524 10.61 5.14 -22.82
N PRO A 525 10.90 4.03 -22.13
CA PRO A 525 10.99 2.71 -22.78
C PRO A 525 9.62 2.18 -23.25
N ARG A 526 8.52 2.74 -22.74
CA ARG A 526 7.14 2.32 -23.07
C ARG A 526 6.46 3.26 -24.05
N ARG A 527 7.00 4.47 -24.28
CA ARG A 527 6.54 5.38 -25.34
C ARG A 527 7.59 5.52 -26.43
N LYS A 528 7.18 5.34 -27.69
CA LYS A 528 7.98 5.76 -28.86
C LYS A 528 7.98 7.29 -28.96
N THR A 529 8.67 8.01 -28.07
CA THR A 529 8.69 9.49 -28.13
C THR A 529 10.07 10.05 -27.81
N GLY A 530 10.85 10.30 -28.86
CA GLY A 530 11.41 11.65 -29.01
C GLY A 530 10.29 12.53 -29.57
N GLY A 531 9.96 13.65 -28.93
CA GLY A 531 8.84 14.48 -29.39
C GLY A 531 8.28 15.46 -28.36
N SER A 532 7.28 16.24 -28.81
CA SER A 532 6.59 17.24 -27.99
C SER A 532 5.24 16.75 -27.49
N PHE A 533 4.93 16.99 -26.21
CA PHE A 533 3.65 16.60 -25.61
C PHE A 533 3.17 17.66 -24.61
N LYS A 534 1.88 17.61 -24.27
CA LYS A 534 1.29 18.50 -23.26
C LYS A 534 1.58 17.96 -21.87
N ILE A 535 1.88 18.86 -20.94
CA ILE A 535 2.19 18.55 -19.54
C ILE A 535 1.46 19.55 -18.64
N ILE A 536 1.13 19.12 -17.42
CA ILE A 536 0.44 19.94 -16.42
C ILE A 536 1.39 20.09 -15.22
N GLY A 537 1.59 21.32 -14.76
CA GLY A 537 2.41 21.59 -13.58
C GLY A 537 1.80 21.00 -12.31
N GLY A 538 2.64 20.43 -11.45
CA GLY A 538 2.29 20.03 -10.09
C GLY A 538 2.97 20.92 -9.05
N LEU A 539 2.86 20.54 -7.78
CA LEU A 539 3.44 21.27 -6.65
C LEU A 539 4.97 21.40 -6.71
N CYS A 540 5.66 20.46 -7.38
CA CYS A 540 7.10 20.50 -7.63
C CYS A 540 7.43 20.89 -9.08
N GLY A 541 6.48 21.43 -9.84
CA GLY A 541 6.62 21.76 -11.26
C GLY A 541 6.67 20.53 -12.17
N VAL A 542 7.54 20.59 -13.18
CA VAL A 542 7.91 19.42 -14.01
C VAL A 542 9.33 19.00 -13.64
N VAL A 543 9.49 17.78 -13.17
CA VAL A 543 10.76 17.29 -12.65
C VAL A 543 11.46 16.45 -13.71
N ILE A 544 12.72 16.75 -13.99
CA ILE A 544 13.61 15.93 -14.81
C ILE A 544 14.63 15.28 -13.90
N ASP A 545 14.53 13.97 -13.75
CA ASP A 545 15.44 13.16 -12.95
C ASP A 545 16.45 12.45 -13.86
N ALA A 546 17.53 13.17 -14.16
CA ALA A 546 18.65 12.67 -14.95
C ALA A 546 19.71 11.97 -14.07
N ARG A 547 19.40 11.60 -12.83
CA ARG A 547 20.40 11.06 -11.88
C ARG A 547 20.88 9.64 -12.20
N GLY A 548 20.18 8.95 -13.10
CA GLY A 548 20.48 7.58 -13.51
C GLY A 548 19.68 6.53 -12.74
N ARG A 549 19.58 5.34 -13.34
CA ARG A 549 18.81 4.18 -12.86
C ARG A 549 19.63 2.91 -13.13
N SER A 550 20.20 2.24 -12.13
CA SER A 550 20.14 2.55 -10.70
C SER A 550 20.86 3.86 -10.32
N LEU A 551 20.37 4.51 -9.26
CA LEU A 551 20.98 5.72 -8.70
C LEU A 551 22.37 5.42 -8.11
N ALA A 552 23.40 6.09 -8.61
CA ALA A 552 24.77 5.97 -8.11
C ALA A 552 25.08 7.11 -7.12
N LEU A 553 25.28 6.77 -5.85
CA LEU A 553 25.67 7.73 -4.82
C LEU A 553 27.21 7.79 -4.68
N PRO A 554 27.80 8.99 -4.47
CA PRO A 554 29.22 9.12 -4.16
C PRO A 554 29.65 8.28 -2.94
N PRO A 555 30.86 7.69 -2.96
CA PRO A 555 31.38 6.97 -1.80
C PRO A 555 31.70 7.92 -0.64
N ASP A 556 32.17 9.13 -0.96
CA ASP A 556 32.46 10.17 0.03
C ASP A 556 31.18 10.72 0.68
N ALA A 557 31.10 10.61 2.00
CA ALA A 557 29.91 10.95 2.76
C ALA A 557 29.59 12.46 2.74
N SER A 558 30.61 13.33 2.72
CA SER A 558 30.38 14.78 2.65
C SER A 558 29.78 15.18 1.31
N ARG A 559 30.36 14.69 0.21
CA ARG A 559 29.83 14.90 -1.14
C ARG A 559 28.42 14.37 -1.31
N ARG A 560 28.09 13.20 -0.72
CA ARG A 560 26.71 12.68 -0.70
C ARG A 560 25.75 13.65 -0.03
N ARG A 561 26.07 14.10 1.18
CA ARG A 561 25.20 15.01 1.94
C ARG A 561 24.93 16.31 1.20
N ASP A 562 25.98 16.91 0.63
CA ASP A 562 25.84 18.14 -0.15
C ASP A 562 25.01 17.92 -1.41
N MET A 563 25.14 16.75 -2.04
CA MET A 563 24.34 16.38 -3.20
C MET A 563 22.85 16.21 -2.85
N HIS A 564 22.54 15.54 -1.73
CA HIS A 564 21.16 15.40 -1.24
C HIS A 564 20.52 16.76 -0.95
N LYS A 565 21.26 17.68 -0.32
CA LYS A 565 20.78 19.05 -0.09
C LYS A 565 20.50 19.79 -1.39
N LYS A 566 21.37 19.67 -2.40
CA LYS A 566 21.17 20.28 -3.73
C LYS A 566 19.93 19.72 -4.43
N TRP A 567 19.72 18.40 -4.37
CA TRP A 567 18.53 17.78 -4.96
C TRP A 567 17.24 18.22 -4.28
N LEU A 568 17.24 18.31 -2.94
CA LEU A 568 16.09 18.83 -2.22
C LEU A 568 15.81 20.29 -2.60
N ALA A 569 16.84 21.14 -2.62
CA ALA A 569 16.69 22.54 -3.03
C ALA A 569 16.12 22.69 -4.45
N ALA A 570 16.49 21.81 -5.38
CA ALA A 570 15.97 21.81 -6.75
C ALA A 570 14.46 21.51 -6.84
N LEU A 571 13.87 20.88 -5.82
CA LEU A 571 12.44 20.54 -5.76
C LEU A 571 11.61 21.48 -4.89
N THR A 572 12.25 22.41 -4.17
CA THR A 572 11.59 23.35 -3.26
C THR A 572 11.62 24.80 -3.76
N ASN A 573 12.22 25.04 -4.93
CA ASN A 573 12.40 26.37 -5.50
C ASN A 573 11.22 26.85 -6.35
#